data_AF-A0A7J9IWR9-F1
#
_entry.id   AF-A0A7J9IWR9-F1
#
_cell.length_a   1.000
_cell.length_b   1.000
_cell.length_c   1.000
_cell.angle_alpha   90.00
_cell.angle_beta   90.00
_cell.angle_gamma   90.00
#
_symmetry.space_group_name_H-M   'P 1'
#
loop_
_entity.id
_entity.type
_entity.pdbx_description
1 polymer ?
#
loop_
_entity_poly.entity_id
_entity_poly.type
_entity_poly.pdbx_seq_one_letter_code
_entity_poly.pdbx_strand_id
1 'polypeptide(L)' 'MNLKEIVLKGNLYETRNSFICTKGPGYVTAQDIILPPSMEIVDNTQHVASLTEPIDLCIGLQ' A
#
# COMPACT_ATOMS: atom_id res chain seq x y z
N MET A 1 2.76 7.78 8.06
CA MET A 1 2.29 6.65 7.23
C MET A 1 2.49 5.38 8.03
N ASN A 2 1.45 4.56 8.17
CA ASN A 2 1.52 3.31 8.93
C ASN A 2 1.66 2.11 7.98
N LEU A 3 2.90 1.75 7.66
CA LEU A 3 3.21 0.64 6.76
C LEU A 3 3.82 -0.58 7.48
N LYS A 4 4.31 -0.38 8.70
CA LYS A 4 5.05 -1.41 9.46
C LYS A 4 4.17 -2.56 9.92
N GLU A 5 2.86 -2.34 9.96
CA GLU A 5 1.90 -3.32 10.45
C GLU A 5 1.17 -4.07 9.32
N ILE A 6 1.47 -3.76 8.05
CA ILE A 6 0.83 -4.43 6.91
C ILE A 6 1.44 -5.81 6.74
N VAL A 7 0.60 -6.83 6.90
CA VAL A 7 1.01 -8.23 6.72
C VAL A 7 0.71 -8.67 5.29
N LEU A 8 1.76 -9.09 4.59
CA LEU A 8 1.69 -9.66 3.25
C LEU A 8 1.76 -11.19 3.32
N LYS A 9 0.92 -11.85 2.53
CA LYS A 9 0.92 -13.29 2.32
C LYS A 9 1.34 -13.57 0.87
N GLY A 10 2.40 -14.34 0.69
CA GLY A 10 2.88 -14.65 -0.66
C GLY A 10 4.23 -15.35 -0.64
N ASN A 11 4.68 -15.75 -1.82
CA ASN A 11 5.98 -16.39 -1.95
C ASN A 11 7.07 -15.33 -2.18
N LEU A 12 7.83 -15.05 -1.12
CA LEU A 12 8.91 -14.06 -1.09
C LEU A 12 10.19 -14.66 -1.69
N TYR A 13 10.17 -15.00 -2.98
CA TYR A 13 11.38 -15.50 -3.62
C TYR A 13 12.41 -14.40 -3.87
N GLU A 14 11.97 -13.13 -3.99
CA GLU A 14 12.83 -11.95 -4.18
C GLU A 14 12.15 -10.68 -3.61
N THR A 15 12.94 -9.65 -3.30
CA THR A 15 12.43 -8.29 -3.02
C THR A 15 11.72 -7.78 -4.27
N ARG A 16 10.43 -7.46 -4.15
CA ARG A 16 9.64 -6.93 -5.26
C ARG A 16 9.16 -5.53 -4.94
N ASN A 17 9.25 -4.67 -5.93
CA ASN A 17 8.73 -3.31 -5.83
C ASN A 17 7.22 -3.37 -5.72
N SER A 18 6.68 -2.70 -4.72
CA SER A 18 5.27 -2.39 -4.60
C SER A 18 5.10 -0.87 -4.57
N PHE A 19 3.91 -0.39 -4.88
CA PHE A 19 3.65 1.04 -4.97
C PHE A 19 2.34 1.38 -4.29
N ILE A 20 2.25 2.54 -3.66
CA ILE A 20 0.97 3.14 -3.27
C ILE A 20 0.75 4.31 -4.20
N CYS A 21 -0.30 4.28 -5.02
CA CYS A 21 -0.64 5.40 -5.89
C CYS A 21 -2.13 5.75 -5.74
N THR A 22 -2.41 6.93 -5.19
CA THR A 22 -3.75 7.35 -4.79
C THR A 22 -3.89 8.87 -4.89
N LYS A 23 -5.13 9.35 -5.10
CA LYS A 23 -5.46 10.76 -5.24
C LYS A 23 -6.22 11.24 -4.00
N GLY A 24 -5.74 12.29 -3.36
CA GLY A 24 -6.43 12.94 -2.25
C GLY A 24 -7.52 13.92 -2.71
N PRO A 25 -8.29 14.49 -1.76
CA PRO A 25 -8.31 14.15 -0.34
C PRO A 25 -9.06 12.83 -0.07
N GLY A 26 -8.62 12.07 0.94
CA GLY A 26 -9.22 10.77 1.25
C GLY A 26 -8.40 9.92 2.22
N TYR A 27 -8.92 8.74 2.54
CA TYR A 27 -8.22 7.73 3.32
C TYR A 27 -7.48 6.78 2.38
N VAL A 28 -6.22 6.53 2.70
CA VAL A 28 -5.39 5.53 2.04
C VAL A 28 -5.38 4.30 2.92
N THR A 29 -5.74 3.17 2.33
CA THR A 29 -5.80 1.87 2.97
C THR A 29 -4.78 0.92 2.35
N ALA A 30 -4.60 -0.24 2.97
CA ALA A 30 -3.71 -1.25 2.43
C ALA A 30 -4.17 -1.73 1.04
N GLN A 31 -5.47 -1.70 0.73
CA GLN A 31 -6.00 -2.01 -0.60
C GLN A 31 -5.42 -1.15 -1.73
N ASP A 32 -5.00 0.09 -1.43
CA ASP A 32 -4.41 1.01 -2.41
C ASP A 32 -2.95 0.66 -2.76
N ILE A 33 -2.38 -0.38 -2.13
CA ILE A 33 -1.05 -0.90 -2.45
C ILE A 33 -1.14 -1.80 -3.68
N ILE A 34 -0.44 -1.38 -4.73
CA ILE A 34 -0.17 -2.15 -5.93
C ILE A 34 0.90 -3.19 -5.58
N LEU A 35 0.45 -4.42 -5.39
CA LEU A 35 1.30 -5.57 -5.12
C LEU A 35 1.69 -6.33 -6.39
N PRO A 36 2.81 -7.06 -6.38
CA PRO A 36 3.14 -8.01 -7.43
C PRO A 36 2.16 -9.21 -7.44
N PRO A 37 2.00 -9.92 -8.57
CA PRO A 37 0.94 -10.94 -8.75
C PRO A 37 0.96 -12.16 -7.81
N SER A 38 2.03 -12.37 -7.04
CA SER A 38 2.17 -13.50 -6.11
C SER A 38 2.12 -13.10 -4.64
N MET A 39 1.63 -11.90 -4.35
CA MET A 39 1.43 -11.38 -3.00
C MET A 39 -0.01 -10.92 -2.83
N GLU A 40 -0.51 -11.12 -1.63
CA GLU A 40 -1.82 -10.69 -1.17
C GLU A 40 -1.65 -9.98 0.18
N ILE A 41 -2.53 -9.03 0.46
CA ILE A 41 -2.61 -8.39 1.77
C ILE A 41 -3.57 -9.21 2.63
N VAL A 42 -3.17 -9.53 3.85
CA VAL A 42 -4.02 -10.28 4.78
C VAL A 42 -5.24 -9.46 5.20
N ASP A 43 -5.04 -8.18 5.52
CA ASP A 43 -6.10 -7.21 5.82
C ASP A 43 -5.95 -5.97 4.94
N ASN A 44 -6.82 -5.86 3.93
CA ASN A 44 -6.79 -4.75 2.98
C ASN A 44 -7.47 -3.48 3.51
N THR A 45 -8.15 -3.53 4.66
CA THR A 45 -8.87 -2.39 5.25
C THR A 45 -8.00 -1.54 6.16
N GLN A 46 -6.79 -2.01 6.48
CA GLN A 46 -5.87 -1.35 7.39
C GLN A 46 -5.51 0.05 6.89
N HIS A 47 -5.59 1.03 7.79
CA HIS A 47 -5.29 2.42 7.50
C HIS A 47 -3.78 2.66 7.33
N VAL A 48 -3.41 3.38 6.26
CA VAL A 48 -2.02 3.71 5.91
C VAL A 48 -1.74 5.19 6.11
N ALA A 49 -2.60 6.05 5.57
CA ALA A 49 -2.46 7.49 5.62
C ALA A 49 -3.81 8.19 5.36
N SER A 50 -3.89 9.45 5.74
CA SER A 50 -5.00 10.32 5.35
C SER A 50 -4.43 11.47 4.54
N LEU A 51 -4.94 11.66 3.33
CA LEU A 51 -4.61 12.80 2.48
C LEU A 51 -5.62 13.90 2.75
N THR A 52 -5.16 15.01 3.30
CA THR A 52 -6.01 16.18 3.58
C THR A 52 -6.10 17.14 2.40
N GLU A 53 -5.15 17.04 1.46
CA GLU A 53 -5.05 17.90 0.28
C GLU A 53 -5.31 17.11 -1.01
N PRO A 54 -5.76 17.78 -2.09
CA PRO A 54 -5.98 17.15 -3.40
C PRO A 54 -4.64 16.90 -4.12
N ILE A 55 -3.84 15.99 -3.57
CA ILE A 55 -2.53 15.61 -4.12
C ILE A 55 -2.58 14.23 -4.75
N ASP A 56 -1.80 14.04 -5.81
CA ASP A 56 -1.51 12.73 -6.37
C ASP A 56 -0.28 12.16 -5.64
N LEU A 57 -0.50 11.19 -4.76
CA LEU A 57 0.57 10.52 -4.02
C LEU A 57 0.96 9.24 -4.76
N CYS A 58 2.24 9.05 -5.07
CA CYS A 58 2.76 7.78 -5.59
C CYS A 58 4.11 7.48 -4.92
N ILE A 59 4.17 6.44 -4.09
CA ILE A 59 5.35 6.06 -3.29
C ILE A 59 5.76 4.63 -3.65
N GLY A 60 7.06 4.42 -3.91
CA GLY A 60 7.65 3.09 -4.03
C GLY A 60 7.96 2.49 -2.65
N LEU A 61 7.60 1.22 -2.47
CA LEU A 61 7.83 0.42 -1.27
C LEU A 61 8.87 -0.68 -1.59
N GLN A 62 9.81 -0.88 -0.66
CA GLN A 62 10.87 -1.89 -0.72
C GLN A 62 10.95 -2.69 0.58
#